data_AF-J0CLJ0-F1
#
_entry.id   AF-J0CLJ0-F1
#
_cell.length_a   1.000
_cell.length_b   1.000
_cell.length_c   1.000
_cell.angle_alpha   90.00
_cell.angle_beta   90.00
_cell.angle_gamma   90.00
#
_symmetry.space_group_name_H-M   'P 1'
#
loop_
_entity.id
_entity.type
_entity.pdbx_description
1 polymer ?
#
loop_
_entity_poly.entity_id
_entity_poly.type
_entity_poly.pdbx_seq_one_letter_code
_entity_poly.pdbx_strand_id
1 'polypeptide(L)'
;MQALEDESLDLSQALKQAIEKLPKGVYQYHKTTLKTDALIIDPSNERYQEVQKLIKNLERGELVKWDNLYYKLEQDNEIGIFLKPTKINSKVQDSRLKAYLKIKDALNDLTSTELNPLSSDLELENKRAKLNLVYDGFVKKFGYLNENKNRKDIKQDLYGAKVLGL
;
A
#
# COMPACT_ATOMS: atom_id res chain seq x y z
N MET A 1 68.33 -20.79 -2.19
CA MET A 1 67.68 -19.57 -1.68
C MET A 1 66.18 -19.81 -1.76
N GLN A 2 65.48 -19.66 -0.63
CA GLN A 2 64.06 -19.99 -0.45
C GLN A 2 63.14 -19.05 -1.25
N ALA A 3 62.07 -19.62 -1.80
CA ALA A 3 60.86 -18.92 -2.19
C ALA A 3 60.10 -18.50 -0.92
N LEU A 4 59.57 -17.28 -0.90
CA LEU A 4 58.67 -16.76 0.13
C LEU A 4 57.48 -16.07 -0.57
N GLU A 5 56.44 -16.86 -0.82
CA GLU A 5 55.02 -16.50 -0.67
C GLU A 5 54.81 -15.88 0.74
N ASP A 6 53.88 -14.99 1.08
CA ASP A 6 52.87 -14.14 0.42
C ASP A 6 52.33 -13.20 1.55
N GLU A 7 51.52 -12.20 1.18
CA GLU A 7 50.35 -11.76 1.96
C GLU A 7 50.54 -11.14 3.37
N SER A 8 50.88 -9.85 3.38
CA SER A 8 50.11 -8.89 4.20
C SER A 8 50.10 -7.52 3.54
N LEU A 9 49.68 -7.46 2.26
CA LEU A 9 49.24 -6.20 1.70
C LEU A 9 47.98 -5.84 2.48
N ASP A 10 48.15 -5.03 3.52
CA ASP A 10 47.11 -4.65 4.48
C ASP A 10 45.95 -4.05 3.67
N LEU A 11 44.96 -4.90 3.41
CA LEU A 11 43.85 -4.62 2.49
C LEU A 11 43.10 -3.38 2.98
N SER A 12 43.12 -3.16 4.30
CA SER A 12 42.64 -1.97 4.98
C SER A 12 43.44 -0.71 4.63
N GLN A 13 44.77 -0.75 4.58
CA GLN A 13 45.59 0.37 4.08
C GLN A 13 45.37 0.64 2.59
N ALA A 14 45.33 -0.40 1.76
CA ALA A 14 45.09 -0.24 0.31
C ALA A 14 43.70 0.37 0.05
N LEU A 15 42.68 -0.08 0.79
CA LEU A 15 41.32 0.45 0.70
C LEU A 15 41.25 1.90 1.19
N LYS A 16 41.93 2.26 2.30
CA LYS A 16 41.98 3.65 2.79
C LYS A 16 42.64 4.59 1.79
N GLN A 17 43.77 4.21 1.21
CA GLN A 17 44.45 5.01 0.19
C GLN A 17 43.59 5.17 -1.07
N ALA A 18 42.86 4.13 -1.46
CA ALA A 18 41.92 4.22 -2.57
C ALA A 18 40.78 5.19 -2.26
N ILE A 19 40.19 5.13 -1.06
CA ILE A 19 39.12 6.04 -0.61
C ILE A 19 39.59 7.49 -0.56
N GLU A 20 40.83 7.77 -0.13
CA GLU A 20 41.39 9.13 -0.11
C GLU A 20 41.65 9.70 -1.50
N LYS A 21 42.03 8.86 -2.47
CA LYS A 21 42.23 9.25 -3.87
C LYS A 21 40.93 9.43 -4.64
N LEU A 22 39.80 8.98 -4.10
CA LEU A 22 38.51 9.20 -4.77
C LEU A 22 38.18 10.70 -4.73
N PRO A 23 37.88 11.30 -5.89
CA PRO A 23 37.44 12.70 -5.94
C PRO A 23 36.16 12.88 -5.10
N LYS A 24 36.28 13.70 -4.05
CA LYS A 24 35.16 14.04 -3.17
C LYS A 24 34.19 14.93 -3.93
N GLY A 25 32.89 14.60 -3.86
CA GLY A 25 31.84 15.39 -4.52
C GLY A 25 31.48 14.97 -5.95
N VAL A 26 32.00 13.85 -6.46
CA VAL A 26 31.54 13.28 -7.75
C VAL A 26 30.10 12.81 -7.67
N TYR A 27 29.68 12.28 -6.51
CA TYR A 27 28.29 11.96 -6.27
C TYR A 27 27.55 13.22 -5.82
N GLN A 28 26.89 13.88 -6.77
CA GLN A 28 25.81 14.80 -6.46
C GLN A 28 24.56 13.96 -6.21
N TYR A 29 24.10 13.92 -4.95
CA TYR A 29 22.81 13.32 -4.63
C TYR A 29 21.72 14.07 -5.38
N HIS A 30 21.29 13.49 -6.49
CA HIS A 30 20.08 13.90 -7.16
C HIS A 30 18.96 13.17 -6.42
N LYS A 31 18.25 13.88 -5.53
CA LYS A 31 16.96 13.40 -5.03
C LYS A 31 16.15 13.06 -6.27
N THR A 32 15.87 11.78 -6.50
CA THR A 32 15.04 11.36 -7.61
C THR A 32 13.68 12.01 -7.39
N THR A 33 13.47 13.16 -8.01
CA THR A 33 12.14 13.68 -8.27
C THR A 33 11.56 12.75 -9.32
N LEU A 34 11.20 11.54 -8.87
CA LEU A 34 10.25 10.73 -9.56
C LEU A 34 9.10 11.70 -9.84
N LYS A 35 8.88 12.02 -11.13
CA LYS A 35 7.66 12.66 -11.60
C LYS A 35 6.56 11.64 -11.38
N THR A 36 6.26 11.37 -10.13
CA THR A 36 5.09 10.65 -9.75
C THR A 36 4.07 11.76 -9.56
N ASP A 37 2.99 11.74 -10.33
CA ASP A 37 1.75 12.43 -9.98
C ASP A 37 1.20 11.99 -8.60
N ALA A 38 1.98 11.28 -7.77
CA ALA A 38 1.61 10.84 -6.44
C ALA A 38 1.65 12.01 -5.47
N LEU A 39 0.56 12.13 -4.73
CA LEU A 39 0.46 12.94 -3.54
C LEU A 39 1.40 12.37 -2.48
N ILE A 40 2.36 13.18 -2.04
CA ILE A 40 3.29 12.82 -0.96
C ILE A 40 2.85 13.59 0.28
N ILE A 41 2.49 12.86 1.33
CA ILE A 41 2.11 13.44 2.61
C ILE A 41 3.29 13.28 3.56
N ASP A 42 3.94 14.41 3.85
CA ASP A 42 5.07 14.49 4.76
C ASP A 42 4.63 14.23 6.22
N PRO A 43 5.45 13.56 7.05
CA PRO A 43 5.17 13.38 8.48
C PRO A 43 4.96 14.68 9.25
N SER A 44 5.47 15.80 8.76
CA SER A 44 5.30 17.13 9.36
C SER A 44 3.94 17.78 9.02
N ASN A 45 3.12 17.14 8.19
CA ASN A 45 1.82 17.66 7.75
C ASN A 45 0.72 17.37 8.78
N GLU A 46 -0.15 18.34 9.07
CA GLU A 46 -1.29 18.18 10.01
C GLU A 46 -2.21 17.01 9.64
N ARG A 47 -2.34 16.70 8.34
CA ARG A 47 -3.17 15.60 7.83
C ARG A 47 -2.45 14.25 7.77
N TYR A 48 -1.16 14.20 8.11
CA TYR A 48 -0.39 12.95 8.09
C TYR A 48 -0.97 11.90 9.01
N GLN A 49 -1.32 12.28 10.25
CA GLN A 49 -1.91 11.38 11.23
C GLN A 49 -3.26 10.81 10.78
N GLU A 50 -4.06 11.60 10.05
CA GLU A 50 -5.34 11.15 9.50
C GLU A 50 -5.12 10.11 8.40
N VAL A 51 -4.25 10.41 7.43
CA VAL A 51 -3.97 9.49 6.33
C VAL A 51 -3.25 8.24 6.83
N GLN A 52 -2.34 8.37 7.79
CA GLN A 52 -1.66 7.23 8.42
C GLN A 52 -2.64 6.28 9.08
N LYS A 53 -3.63 6.80 9.82
CA LYS A 53 -4.70 5.96 10.39
C LYS A 53 -5.55 5.31 9.31
N LEU A 54 -5.85 6.04 8.24
CA LEU A 54 -6.60 5.50 7.10
C LEU A 54 -5.83 4.35 6.44
N ILE A 55 -4.53 4.49 6.18
CA ILE A 55 -3.70 3.49 5.50
C ILE A 55 -3.15 2.39 6.40
N LYS A 56 -3.29 2.48 7.72
CA LYS A 56 -2.73 1.51 8.69
C LYS A 56 -3.17 0.07 8.43
N ASN A 57 -4.40 -0.11 7.96
CA ASN A 57 -4.98 -1.42 7.64
C ASN A 57 -5.02 -1.70 6.13
N LEU A 58 -4.33 -0.90 5.31
CA LEU A 58 -4.21 -1.11 3.87
C LEU A 58 -2.82 -1.61 3.51
N GLU A 59 -2.78 -2.62 2.66
CA GLU A 59 -1.59 -3.14 2.02
C GLU A 59 -1.13 -2.23 0.87
N ARG A 60 0.16 -2.31 0.53
CA ARG A 60 0.72 -1.61 -0.63
C ARG A 60 0.02 -2.06 -1.91
N GLY A 61 -0.41 -1.11 -2.72
CA GLY A 61 -1.16 -1.32 -3.95
C GLY A 61 -2.68 -1.23 -3.78
N GLU A 62 -3.19 -0.99 -2.58
CA GLU A 62 -4.61 -0.81 -2.34
C GLU A 62 -5.10 0.63 -2.58
N LEU A 63 -6.34 0.74 -3.03
CA LEU A 63 -7.07 2.00 -3.15
C LEU A 63 -7.61 2.46 -1.80
N VAL A 64 -7.40 3.73 -1.52
CA VAL A 64 -7.96 4.48 -0.39
C VAL A 64 -8.66 5.72 -0.92
N LYS A 65 -9.81 6.06 -0.31
CA LYS A 65 -10.52 7.31 -0.61
C LYS A 65 -10.14 8.37 0.41
N TRP A 66 -9.58 9.49 -0.06
CA TRP A 66 -9.20 10.63 0.76
C TRP A 66 -9.55 11.94 0.05
N ASP A 67 -10.03 12.96 0.76
CA ASP A 67 -10.42 14.26 0.17
C ASP A 67 -11.32 14.13 -1.09
N ASN A 68 -12.25 13.17 -1.08
CA ASN A 68 -13.13 12.81 -2.20
C ASN A 68 -12.43 12.32 -3.49
N LEU A 69 -11.13 12.09 -3.44
CA LEU A 69 -10.31 11.50 -4.49
C LEU A 69 -9.91 10.07 -4.11
N TYR A 70 -9.62 9.26 -5.13
CA TYR A 70 -9.10 7.90 -4.93
C TYR A 70 -7.60 7.94 -5.11
N TYR A 71 -6.89 7.33 -4.16
CA TYR A 71 -5.45 7.19 -4.20
C TYR A 71 -5.08 5.73 -4.07
N LYS A 72 -4.06 5.31 -4.78
CA LYS A 72 -3.44 4.01 -4.61
C LYS A 72 -2.24 4.18 -3.70
N LEU A 73 -2.18 3.42 -2.61
CA LEU A 73 -1.01 3.40 -1.74
C LEU A 73 0.14 2.76 -2.51
N GLU A 74 1.17 3.53 -2.87
CA GLU A 74 2.38 2.96 -3.47
C GLU A 74 3.40 2.63 -2.40
N GLN A 75 3.63 3.55 -1.46
CA GLN A 75 4.62 3.39 -0.40
C GLN A 75 4.19 4.15 0.86
N ASP A 76 4.44 3.55 2.00
CA ASP A 76 4.42 4.16 3.32
C ASP A 76 5.82 3.95 3.93
N ASN A 77 6.56 5.02 4.16
CA ASN A 77 7.90 4.99 4.76
C ASN A 77 8.09 6.21 5.68
N GLU A 78 9.21 6.27 6.40
CA GLU A 78 9.59 7.41 7.25
C GLU A 78 9.68 8.75 6.49
N ILE A 79 9.86 8.69 5.17
CA ILE A 79 9.93 9.85 4.26
C ILE A 79 8.53 10.46 4.01
N GLY A 80 7.46 9.72 4.32
CA GLY A 80 6.08 10.13 4.08
C GLY A 80 5.24 9.05 3.40
N ILE A 81 3.95 9.34 3.24
CA ILE A 81 2.98 8.46 2.58
C ILE A 81 2.87 8.86 1.12
N PHE A 82 3.10 7.90 0.22
CA PHE A 82 3.02 8.06 -1.23
C PHE A 82 1.71 7.50 -1.76
N LEU A 83 0.85 8.40 -2.21
CA LEU A 83 -0.49 8.15 -2.67
C LEU A 83 -0.64 8.52 -4.14
N LYS A 84 -0.83 7.54 -5.03
CA LYS A 84 -1.02 7.80 -6.45
C LYS A 84 -2.49 8.09 -6.78
N PRO A 85 -2.86 9.30 -7.21
CA PRO A 85 -4.23 9.63 -7.56
C PRO A 85 -4.70 8.75 -8.72
N THR A 86 -5.84 8.11 -8.52
CA THR A 86 -6.52 7.27 -9.49
C THR A 86 -7.72 8.05 -10.03
N LYS A 87 -7.68 8.38 -11.32
CA LYS A 87 -8.78 9.08 -11.97
C LYS A 87 -9.99 8.16 -12.10
N ILE A 88 -11.09 8.58 -11.49
CA ILE A 88 -12.40 7.95 -11.65
C ILE A 88 -13.11 8.61 -12.82
N ASN A 89 -13.54 7.81 -13.77
CA ASN A 89 -14.17 8.29 -15.01
C ASN A 89 -15.68 8.50 -14.86
N SER A 90 -16.31 8.05 -13.77
CA SER A 90 -17.77 8.16 -13.58
C SER A 90 -18.21 8.20 -12.11
N LYS A 91 -19.28 8.94 -11.80
CA LYS A 91 -19.94 8.93 -10.47
C LYS A 91 -20.42 7.54 -10.07
N VAL A 92 -20.79 6.70 -11.04
CA VAL A 92 -21.17 5.30 -10.79
C VAL A 92 -19.96 4.49 -10.34
N GLN A 93 -18.80 4.73 -10.96
CA GLN A 93 -17.52 4.09 -10.58
C GLN A 93 -17.09 4.53 -9.16
N ASP A 94 -17.23 5.81 -8.81
CA ASP A 94 -17.03 6.28 -7.42
C ASP A 94 -17.96 5.54 -6.45
N SER A 95 -19.25 5.45 -6.76
CA SER A 95 -20.20 4.82 -5.86
C SER A 95 -19.93 3.33 -5.68
N ARG A 96 -19.49 2.64 -6.75
CA ARG A 96 -19.03 1.25 -6.71
C ARG A 96 -17.78 1.09 -5.86
N LEU A 97 -16.73 1.84 -6.14
CA LEU A 97 -15.47 1.76 -5.40
C LEU A 97 -15.70 2.07 -3.92
N LYS A 98 -16.51 3.08 -3.60
CA LYS A 98 -16.89 3.39 -2.22
C LYS A 98 -17.60 2.22 -1.52
N ALA A 99 -18.49 1.53 -2.22
CA ALA A 99 -19.18 0.38 -1.65
C ALA A 99 -18.26 -0.86 -1.55
N TYR A 100 -17.39 -1.06 -2.53
CA TYR A 100 -16.34 -2.09 -2.52
C TYR A 100 -15.35 -1.89 -1.36
N LEU A 101 -14.90 -0.66 -1.12
CA LEU A 101 -14.01 -0.34 0.01
C LEU A 101 -14.64 -0.68 1.36
N LYS A 102 -15.98 -0.56 1.50
CA LYS A 102 -16.69 -0.98 2.70
C LYS A 102 -16.74 -2.50 2.85
N ILE A 103 -16.93 -3.24 1.77
CA ILE A 103 -16.86 -4.71 1.78
C ILE A 103 -15.46 -5.14 2.21
N LYS A 104 -14.44 -4.51 1.61
CA LYS A 104 -13.04 -4.76 1.91
C LYS A 104 -12.71 -4.51 3.38
N ASP A 105 -13.12 -3.36 3.91
CA ASP A 105 -12.95 -3.01 5.33
C ASP A 105 -13.62 -4.05 6.25
N ALA A 106 -14.86 -4.42 5.97
CA ALA A 106 -15.59 -5.44 6.73
C ALA A 106 -14.94 -6.83 6.61
N LEU A 107 -14.40 -7.18 5.45
CA LEU A 107 -13.71 -8.45 5.22
C LEU A 107 -12.37 -8.49 5.95
N ASN A 108 -11.56 -7.43 5.86
CA ASN A 108 -10.28 -7.35 6.54
C ASN A 108 -10.44 -7.37 8.06
N ASP A 109 -11.45 -6.69 8.57
CA ASP A 109 -11.82 -6.72 9.99
C ASP A 109 -12.27 -8.13 10.43
N LEU A 110 -13.06 -8.82 9.60
CA LEU A 110 -13.42 -10.22 9.83
C LEU A 110 -12.20 -11.15 9.79
N THR A 111 -11.33 -11.02 8.79
CA THR A 111 -10.10 -11.83 8.68
C THR A 111 -9.14 -11.57 9.85
N SER A 112 -9.02 -10.31 10.29
CA SER A 112 -8.22 -9.94 11.47
C SER A 112 -8.79 -10.53 12.76
N THR A 113 -10.13 -10.62 12.85
CA THR A 113 -10.81 -11.28 13.96
C THR A 113 -10.63 -12.80 13.89
N GLU A 114 -10.73 -13.42 12.70
CA GLU A 114 -10.48 -14.86 12.49
C GLU A 114 -9.01 -15.25 12.76
N LEU A 115 -8.07 -14.35 12.48
CA LEU A 115 -6.64 -14.53 12.77
C LEU A 115 -6.31 -14.41 14.25
N ASN A 116 -7.19 -13.81 15.06
CA ASN A 116 -6.95 -13.62 16.48
C ASN A 116 -7.45 -14.85 17.27
N PRO A 117 -6.56 -15.64 17.90
CA PRO A 117 -6.94 -16.85 18.63
C PRO A 117 -7.79 -16.59 19.89
N LEU A 118 -7.98 -15.31 20.27
CA LEU A 118 -8.83 -14.87 21.38
C LEU A 118 -10.24 -14.43 20.96
N SER A 119 -10.57 -14.49 19.67
CA SER A 119 -11.87 -14.03 19.18
C SER A 119 -12.99 -15.01 19.52
N SER A 120 -14.07 -14.48 20.09
CA SER A 120 -15.28 -15.26 20.39
C SER A 120 -16.11 -15.50 19.13
N ASP A 121 -16.75 -16.67 19.05
CA ASP A 121 -17.66 -17.06 17.96
C ASP A 121 -18.77 -16.02 17.74
N LEU A 122 -19.26 -15.40 18.82
CA LEU A 122 -20.24 -14.32 18.78
C LEU A 122 -19.75 -13.05 18.07
N GLU A 123 -18.47 -12.69 18.22
CA GLU A 123 -17.89 -11.54 17.52
C GLU A 123 -17.77 -11.84 16.03
N LEU A 124 -17.28 -13.04 15.69
CA LEU A 124 -17.20 -13.52 14.31
C LEU A 124 -18.55 -13.51 13.62
N GLU A 125 -19.61 -13.99 14.28
CA GLU A 125 -20.96 -14.00 13.74
C GLU A 125 -21.49 -12.58 13.49
N ASN A 126 -21.23 -11.64 14.41
CA ASN A 126 -21.57 -10.23 14.22
C ASN A 126 -20.80 -9.59 13.06
N LYS A 127 -19.51 -9.87 12.91
CA LYS A 127 -18.71 -9.37 11.77
C LYS A 127 -19.16 -9.98 10.45
N ARG A 128 -19.54 -11.26 10.43
CA ARG A 128 -20.13 -11.96 9.27
C ARG A 128 -21.47 -11.33 8.88
N ALA A 129 -22.35 -11.07 9.84
CA ALA A 129 -23.62 -10.40 9.60
C ALA A 129 -23.42 -9.00 9.01
N LYS A 130 -22.44 -8.24 9.53
CA LYS A 130 -22.08 -6.91 9.02
C LYS A 130 -21.52 -6.99 7.59
N LEU A 131 -20.66 -7.95 7.29
CA LEU A 131 -20.14 -8.19 5.95
C LEU A 131 -21.27 -8.52 4.97
N ASN A 132 -22.17 -9.44 5.33
CA ASN A 132 -23.32 -9.82 4.52
C ASN A 132 -24.25 -8.64 4.22
N LEU A 133 -24.54 -7.79 5.22
CA LEU A 133 -25.35 -6.59 5.03
C LEU A 133 -24.71 -5.59 4.05
N VAL A 134 -23.40 -5.38 4.17
CA VAL A 134 -22.66 -4.48 3.27
C VAL A 134 -22.59 -5.06 1.86
N TYR A 135 -22.38 -6.38 1.75
CA TYR A 135 -22.36 -7.10 0.49
C TYR A 135 -23.73 -7.06 -0.22
N ASP A 136 -24.81 -7.36 0.49
CA ASP A 136 -26.17 -7.33 -0.08
C ASP A 136 -26.53 -5.92 -0.57
N GLY A 137 -26.16 -4.89 0.21
CA GLY A 137 -26.32 -3.49 -0.20
C GLY A 137 -25.51 -3.10 -1.44
N PHE A 138 -24.34 -3.70 -1.64
CA PHE A 138 -23.56 -3.54 -2.87
C PHE A 138 -24.23 -4.24 -4.04
N VAL A 139 -24.58 -5.53 -3.88
CA VAL A 139 -25.18 -6.34 -4.95
C VAL A 139 -26.50 -5.75 -5.41
N LYS A 140 -27.33 -5.25 -4.49
CA LYS A 140 -28.59 -4.60 -4.81
C LYS A 140 -28.43 -3.30 -5.61
N LYS A 141 -27.33 -2.56 -5.41
CA LYS A 141 -27.08 -1.27 -6.10
C LYS A 141 -26.27 -1.40 -7.39
N PHE A 142 -25.32 -2.33 -7.44
CA PHE A 142 -24.34 -2.43 -8.52
C PHE A 142 -24.28 -3.80 -9.19
N GLY A 143 -25.05 -4.78 -8.70
CA GLY A 143 -24.96 -6.18 -9.11
C GLY A 143 -23.81 -6.90 -8.43
N TYR A 144 -23.61 -8.17 -8.80
CA TYR A 144 -22.56 -9.01 -8.23
C TYR A 144 -21.16 -8.41 -8.44
N LEU A 145 -20.26 -8.62 -7.48
CA LEU A 145 -18.85 -8.19 -7.59
C LEU A 145 -18.20 -8.72 -8.88
N ASN A 146 -18.58 -9.94 -9.29
CA ASN A 146 -18.04 -10.61 -10.47
C ASN A 146 -18.68 -10.18 -11.81
N GLU A 147 -19.60 -9.22 -11.81
CA GLU A 147 -20.08 -8.64 -13.07
C GLU A 147 -18.92 -8.01 -13.85
N ASN A 148 -18.86 -8.18 -15.18
CA ASN A 148 -17.77 -7.67 -16.02
C ASN A 148 -17.47 -6.17 -15.82
N LYS A 149 -18.50 -5.37 -15.53
CA LYS A 149 -18.37 -3.93 -15.25
C LYS A 149 -17.66 -3.70 -13.90
N ASN A 150 -18.11 -4.37 -12.85
CA ASN A 150 -17.55 -4.27 -11.50
C ASN A 150 -16.16 -4.89 -11.44
N ARG A 151 -15.97 -6.07 -12.06
CA ARG A 151 -14.69 -6.76 -12.19
C ARG A 151 -13.61 -5.88 -12.82
N LYS A 152 -13.94 -5.09 -13.84
CA LYS A 152 -12.98 -4.19 -14.49
C LYS A 152 -12.54 -3.04 -13.58
N ASP A 153 -13.47 -2.47 -12.80
CA ASP A 153 -13.19 -1.41 -11.82
C ASP A 153 -12.41 -1.96 -10.62
N ILE A 154 -12.83 -3.12 -10.10
CA ILE A 154 -12.24 -3.77 -8.92
C ILE A 154 -10.86 -4.36 -9.24
N LYS A 155 -10.63 -4.89 -10.44
CA LYS A 155 -9.30 -5.41 -10.85
C LYS A 155 -8.20 -4.33 -10.89
N GLN A 156 -8.56 -3.04 -10.92
CA GLN A 156 -7.57 -1.96 -10.80
C GLN A 156 -6.99 -1.87 -9.38
N ASP A 157 -7.74 -2.34 -8.39
CA ASP A 157 -7.31 -2.50 -7.01
C ASP A 157 -6.57 -3.83 -6.83
N LEU A 158 -5.41 -3.81 -6.17
CA LEU A 158 -4.63 -5.04 -5.94
C LEU A 158 -5.41 -6.05 -5.08
N TYR A 159 -6.13 -5.55 -4.06
CA TYR A 159 -6.98 -6.35 -3.19
C TYR A 159 -8.26 -6.83 -3.90
N GLY A 160 -8.65 -6.13 -4.98
CA GLY A 160 -9.79 -6.50 -5.81
C GLY A 160 -9.66 -7.89 -6.40
N ALA A 161 -8.45 -8.33 -6.72
CA ALA A 161 -8.21 -9.69 -7.17
C ALA A 161 -8.53 -10.75 -6.10
N LYS A 162 -8.24 -10.48 -4.81
CA LYS A 162 -8.58 -11.37 -3.69
C LYS A 162 -10.10 -11.43 -3.51
N VAL A 163 -10.77 -10.28 -3.53
CA VAL A 163 -12.23 -10.18 -3.33
C VAL A 163 -13.03 -10.76 -4.50
N LEU A 164 -12.54 -10.65 -5.73
CA LEU A 164 -13.15 -11.26 -6.91
C LEU A 164 -12.96 -12.78 -7.00
N GLY A 165 -12.01 -13.33 -6.22
CA GLY A 165 -11.75 -14.76 -6.13
C GLY A 165 -12.53 -15.49 -5.03
N LEU A 166 -13.31 -14.76 -4.22
CA LEU A 166 -14.23 -15.29 -3.21
C LEU A 166 -15.53 -15.81 -3.83
#